data_AF-A0A3S2C000-F1
#
_entry.id   AF-A0A3S2C000-F1
#
_cell.length_a   1.000
_cell.length_b   1.000
_cell.length_c   1.000
_cell.angle_alpha   90.00
_cell.angle_beta   90.00
_cell.angle_gamma   90.00
#
_symmetry.space_group_name_H-M   'P 1'
#
loop_
_entity.id
_entity.type
_entity.pdbx_description
1 polymer ?
#
loop_
_entity_poly.entity_id
_entity_poly.type
_entity_poly.pdbx_seq_one_letter_code
_entity_poly.pdbx_strand_id
1 'polypeptide(L)'
;MTFDEVTTGGEALLQESILQETQETLQLDFKGSAVGKQGALFTDEGKLTKDGRRSIAKAMSAFSNSAGGVVVIGVDCRTVDGVDAAQALDPIPNWKAALSAVSSLVGDLLQPKNDGVRVAGFASAKDDRAGYLVIDVPRSERRPHMCNMAKQYFKRSASSSYAMEHFDIEDAFRRSGSPDLDLVCDFTGGMSSGTTVHGSIRLAIRNAGLATAKHISLMVVERSGVKTKNGGSHRQPLTKFQMFSQDQRYIAPEGFVVNPGETQIFENLGMEFTYDLPMFKASGISIESATFVLRYSLSAENMRPKLGTLSLGPADFKRGAWLLKPDYIQMKEPPAVNGSLSP
;
A
#
# COMPACT_ATOMS: atom_id res chain seq x y z
N MET A 1 9.05 17.95 -2.17
CA MET A 1 8.30 18.29 -3.39
C MET A 1 7.41 17.13 -3.79
N THR A 2 6.14 17.23 -3.45
CA THR A 2 5.05 16.30 -3.80
C THR A 2 4.12 16.91 -4.84
N PHE A 3 3.24 16.10 -5.44
CA PHE A 3 2.28 16.58 -6.44
C PHE A 3 1.37 17.69 -5.89
N ASP A 4 0.85 17.52 -4.67
CA ASP A 4 -0.08 18.48 -4.05
C ASP A 4 0.65 19.78 -3.66
N GLU A 5 1.92 19.70 -3.24
CA GLU A 5 2.78 20.87 -2.99
C GLU A 5 2.96 21.70 -4.26
N VAL A 6 3.32 21.07 -5.38
CA VAL A 6 3.59 21.79 -6.64
C VAL A 6 2.32 22.38 -7.23
N THR A 7 1.21 21.64 -7.20
CA THR A 7 -0.06 22.13 -7.75
C THR A 7 -0.66 23.27 -6.92
N THR A 8 -0.48 23.26 -5.60
CA THR A 8 -0.95 24.33 -4.71
C THR A 8 -0.01 25.55 -4.75
N GLY A 9 1.31 25.32 -4.73
CA GLY A 9 2.31 26.39 -4.74
C GLY A 9 2.51 27.05 -6.10
N GLY A 10 2.15 26.37 -7.19
CA GLY A 10 2.21 26.90 -8.55
C GLY A 10 3.61 27.38 -8.96
N GLU A 11 3.68 28.43 -9.78
CA GLU A 11 4.95 28.98 -10.27
C GLU A 11 5.84 29.50 -9.13
N ALA A 12 5.28 30.01 -8.03
CA ALA A 12 6.05 30.53 -6.92
C ALA A 12 6.95 29.46 -6.27
N LEU A 13 6.43 28.23 -6.11
CA LEU A 13 7.23 27.10 -5.61
C LEU A 13 8.33 26.71 -6.61
N LEU A 14 8.06 26.79 -7.92
CA LEU A 14 9.08 26.51 -8.93
C LEU A 14 10.21 27.56 -8.91
N GLN A 15 9.87 28.83 -8.69
CA GLN A 15 10.85 29.91 -8.51
C GLN A 15 11.71 29.69 -7.26
N GLU A 16 11.10 29.29 -6.15
CA GLU A 16 11.84 28.90 -4.94
C GLU A 16 12.76 27.71 -5.21
N SER A 17 12.29 26.72 -5.97
CA SER A 17 13.07 25.54 -6.32
C SER A 17 14.31 25.88 -7.14
N ILE A 18 14.20 26.86 -8.04
CA ILE A 18 15.33 27.41 -8.81
C ILE A 18 16.30 28.16 -7.88
N LEU A 19 15.78 28.99 -6.96
CA LEU A 19 16.62 29.73 -6.02
C LEU A 19 17.42 28.81 -5.09
N GLN A 20 16.82 27.69 -4.71
CA GLN A 20 17.44 26.65 -3.87
C GLN A 20 18.26 25.62 -4.68
N GLU A 21 18.36 25.79 -6.00
CA GLU A 21 19.03 24.84 -6.91
C GLU A 21 18.57 23.39 -6.66
N THR A 22 17.26 23.20 -6.51
CA THR A 22 16.67 21.91 -6.13
C THR A 22 17.09 20.84 -7.13
N GLN A 23 17.82 19.85 -6.63
CA GLN A 23 18.34 18.74 -7.41
C GLN A 23 17.24 17.69 -7.66
N GLU A 24 17.28 17.06 -8.83
CA GLU A 24 16.48 15.89 -9.13
C GLU A 24 16.81 14.75 -8.16
N THR A 25 15.79 13.97 -7.81
CA THR A 25 15.93 12.89 -6.83
C THR A 25 15.35 11.59 -7.37
N LEU A 26 15.33 10.56 -6.51
CA LEU A 26 14.65 9.30 -6.82
C LEU A 26 13.15 9.49 -7.10
N GLN A 27 12.54 10.56 -6.57
CA GLN A 27 11.10 10.81 -6.61
C GLN A 27 10.73 12.13 -7.32
N LEU A 28 11.69 12.88 -7.85
CA LEU A 28 11.47 14.15 -8.54
C LEU A 28 12.28 14.20 -9.83
N ASP A 29 11.61 14.58 -10.91
CA ASP A 29 12.18 14.73 -12.25
C ASP A 29 11.69 16.04 -12.85
N PHE A 30 12.60 16.87 -13.33
CA PHE A 30 12.30 18.10 -14.04
C PHE A 30 12.49 17.87 -15.54
N LYS A 31 11.68 18.54 -16.34
CA LYS A 31 11.78 18.52 -17.80
C LYS A 31 11.49 19.89 -18.37
N GLY A 32 12.38 20.40 -19.22
CA GLY A 32 12.09 21.59 -20.03
C GLY A 32 11.03 21.31 -21.08
N SER A 33 10.32 22.34 -21.52
CA SER A 33 9.39 22.26 -22.66
C SER A 33 10.16 22.20 -23.99
N ALA A 34 11.26 22.97 -24.07
CA ALA A 34 12.22 23.11 -25.17
C ALA A 34 11.59 23.15 -26.58
N VAL A 35 10.51 23.92 -26.75
CA VAL A 35 9.78 24.04 -28.03
C VAL A 35 10.67 24.54 -29.18
N GLY A 36 10.48 23.98 -30.37
CA GLY A 36 11.23 24.35 -31.58
C GLY A 36 12.69 23.85 -31.63
N LYS A 37 13.16 23.13 -30.59
CA LYS A 37 14.49 22.51 -30.55
C LYS A 37 14.42 21.01 -30.84
N GLN A 38 15.54 20.42 -31.23
CA GLN A 38 15.64 18.97 -31.36
C GLN A 38 15.47 18.32 -29.97
N GLY A 39 14.55 17.35 -29.86
CA GLY A 39 14.17 16.75 -28.57
C GLY A 39 13.11 17.51 -27.76
N ALA A 40 12.48 18.54 -28.33
CA ALA A 40 11.36 19.27 -27.72
C ALA A 40 10.27 18.32 -27.21
N LEU A 41 9.70 18.58 -26.03
CA LEU A 41 8.57 17.79 -25.56
C LEU A 41 7.29 18.14 -26.31
N PHE A 42 7.08 19.42 -26.60
CA PHE A 42 5.88 19.94 -27.24
C PHE A 42 6.19 20.76 -28.50
N THR A 43 5.22 20.85 -29.40
CA THR A 43 5.17 21.87 -30.46
C THR A 43 4.62 23.18 -29.91
N ASP A 44 4.71 24.27 -30.67
CA ASP A 44 4.15 25.58 -30.29
C ASP A 44 2.63 25.53 -30.04
N GLU A 45 1.92 24.61 -30.70
CA GLU A 45 0.49 24.41 -30.49
C GLU A 45 0.16 23.54 -29.27
N GLY A 46 1.16 23.14 -28.47
CA GLY A 46 0.99 22.30 -27.29
C GLY A 46 0.79 20.81 -27.61
N LYS A 47 1.13 20.34 -28.82
CA LYS A 47 1.05 18.92 -29.16
C LYS A 47 2.32 18.19 -28.74
N LEU A 48 2.18 16.98 -28.19
CA LEU A 48 3.34 16.14 -27.86
C LEU A 48 4.08 15.69 -29.12
N THR A 49 5.39 15.93 -29.16
CA THR A 49 6.26 15.40 -30.20
C THR A 49 6.52 13.91 -30.00
N LYS A 50 7.17 13.25 -30.97
CA LYS A 50 7.58 11.85 -30.82
C LYS A 50 8.60 11.67 -29.68
N ASP A 51 9.55 12.60 -29.56
CA ASP A 51 10.56 12.59 -28.51
C ASP A 51 9.94 12.93 -27.16
N GLY A 52 8.98 13.85 -27.11
CA GLY A 52 8.19 14.16 -25.93
C GLY A 52 7.44 12.97 -25.38
N ARG A 53 6.71 12.27 -26.25
CA ARG A 53 6.05 11.00 -25.88
C ARG A 53 7.03 9.99 -25.32
N ARG A 54 8.19 9.83 -25.97
CA ARG A 54 9.22 8.88 -25.52
C ARG A 54 9.81 9.26 -24.16
N SER A 55 10.12 10.55 -23.95
CA SER A 55 10.71 11.08 -22.72
C SER A 55 9.77 10.90 -21.53
N ILE A 56 8.50 11.32 -21.69
CA ILE A 56 7.48 11.17 -20.65
C ILE A 56 7.21 9.69 -20.36
N ALA A 57 7.06 8.84 -21.38
CA ALA A 57 6.84 7.41 -21.19
C ALA A 57 8.02 6.72 -20.48
N LYS A 58 9.26 7.14 -20.77
CA LYS A 58 10.46 6.64 -20.09
C LYS A 58 10.45 7.01 -18.61
N ALA A 59 10.19 8.27 -18.28
CA ALA A 59 10.11 8.74 -16.90
C ALA A 59 8.98 8.01 -16.13
N MET A 60 7.80 7.89 -16.74
CA MET A 60 6.67 7.18 -16.14
C MET A 60 6.97 5.69 -15.90
N SER A 61 7.62 5.01 -16.85
CA SER A 61 8.04 3.61 -16.69
C SER A 61 9.03 3.48 -15.52
N ALA A 62 10.04 4.36 -15.47
CA ALA A 62 11.05 4.37 -14.42
C ALA A 62 10.46 4.60 -13.03
N PHE A 63 9.55 5.56 -12.88
CA PHE A 63 8.86 5.86 -11.62
C PHE A 63 7.91 4.74 -11.19
N SER A 64 7.08 4.24 -12.10
CA SER A 64 6.13 3.15 -11.83
C SER A 64 6.84 1.89 -11.33
N ASN A 65 8.07 1.67 -11.80
CA ASN A 65 8.89 0.51 -11.46
C ASN A 65 9.76 0.67 -10.20
N SER A 66 9.99 1.91 -9.76
CA SER A 66 10.82 2.23 -8.60
C SER A 66 9.96 2.67 -7.40
N ALA A 67 10.20 3.87 -6.86
CA ALA A 67 9.56 4.38 -5.63
C ALA A 67 8.34 5.26 -5.91
N GLY A 68 7.89 5.38 -7.16
CA GLY A 68 7.00 6.44 -7.60
C GLY A 68 7.69 7.82 -7.57
N GLY A 69 6.97 8.86 -7.96
CA GLY A 69 7.47 10.23 -7.93
C GLY A 69 6.69 11.18 -8.81
N VAL A 70 7.22 12.40 -8.95
CA VAL A 70 6.60 13.52 -9.65
C VAL A 70 7.49 13.96 -10.80
N VAL A 71 6.89 14.13 -11.98
CA VAL A 71 7.52 14.80 -13.13
C VAL A 71 6.96 16.21 -13.23
N VAL A 72 7.81 17.21 -13.16
CA VAL A 72 7.46 18.62 -13.36
C VAL A 72 7.97 19.07 -14.72
N ILE A 73 7.05 19.49 -15.60
CA ILE A 73 7.37 19.91 -16.96
C ILE A 73 7.20 21.42 -17.10
N GLY A 74 8.18 22.04 -17.75
CA GLY A 74 8.32 23.47 -17.92
C GLY A 74 9.43 24.07 -17.03
N VAL A 75 10.37 23.26 -16.57
CA VAL A 75 11.54 23.71 -15.80
C VAL A 75 12.78 23.21 -16.52
N ASP A 76 13.64 24.13 -16.95
CA ASP A 76 14.94 23.81 -17.53
C ASP A 76 15.95 23.51 -16.43
N CYS A 77 16.79 22.51 -16.70
CA CYS A 77 17.75 21.99 -15.74
C CYS A 77 19.17 22.08 -16.29
N ARG A 78 20.12 22.21 -15.37
CA ARG A 78 21.54 22.00 -15.66
C ARG A 78 22.13 21.03 -14.67
N THR A 79 23.09 20.25 -15.14
CA THR A 79 23.85 19.35 -14.29
C THR A 79 24.78 20.16 -13.38
N VAL A 80 24.54 20.06 -12.07
CA VAL A 80 25.38 20.61 -10.99
C VAL A 80 25.88 19.43 -10.17
N ASP A 81 27.20 19.30 -10.00
CA ASP A 81 27.83 18.18 -9.27
C ASP A 81 27.39 16.77 -9.71
N GLY A 82 27.08 16.62 -11.00
CA GLY A 82 26.65 15.34 -11.59
C GLY A 82 25.16 15.02 -11.42
N VAL A 83 24.37 15.95 -10.89
CA VAL A 83 22.91 15.81 -10.73
C VAL A 83 22.22 17.00 -11.40
N ASP A 84 21.13 16.76 -12.13
CA ASP A 84 20.36 17.83 -12.75
C ASP A 84 19.62 18.65 -11.69
N ALA A 85 19.80 19.97 -11.70
CA ALA A 85 19.17 20.91 -10.78
C ALA A 85 18.30 21.92 -11.55
N ALA A 86 17.18 22.31 -10.93
CA ALA A 86 16.28 23.32 -11.48
C ALA A 86 17.00 24.66 -11.64
N GLN A 87 16.97 25.24 -12.84
CA GLN A 87 17.74 26.43 -13.14
C GLN A 87 16.94 27.58 -13.73
N ALA A 88 15.95 27.27 -14.58
CA ALA A 88 15.12 28.29 -15.20
C ALA A 88 13.70 27.80 -15.42
N LEU A 89 12.75 28.73 -15.38
CA LEU A 89 11.39 28.47 -15.83
C LEU A 89 11.37 28.44 -17.36
N ASP A 90 10.76 27.41 -17.91
CA ASP A 90 10.58 27.18 -19.34
C ASP A 90 9.11 26.80 -19.63
N PRO A 91 8.15 27.72 -19.40
CA PRO A 91 6.73 27.42 -19.46
C PRO A 91 6.33 26.98 -20.88
N ILE A 92 5.48 25.95 -20.95
CA ILE A 92 5.00 25.32 -22.17
C ILE A 92 4.01 26.28 -22.86
N PRO A 93 4.21 26.64 -24.14
CA PRO A 93 3.22 27.40 -24.89
C PRO A 93 1.96 26.56 -25.11
N ASN A 94 0.79 27.21 -25.03
CA ASN A 94 -0.51 26.55 -25.12
C ASN A 94 -0.67 25.37 -24.15
N TRP A 95 -0.28 25.59 -22.89
CA TRP A 95 -0.19 24.53 -21.86
C TRP A 95 -1.50 23.77 -21.64
N LYS A 96 -2.66 24.40 -21.88
CA LYS A 96 -3.97 23.73 -21.78
C LYS A 96 -4.15 22.64 -22.84
N ALA A 97 -3.68 22.90 -24.06
CA ALA A 97 -3.65 21.87 -25.11
C ALA A 97 -2.65 20.76 -24.76
N ALA A 98 -1.48 21.13 -24.21
CA ALA A 98 -0.49 20.18 -23.73
C ALA A 98 -1.03 19.28 -22.59
N LEU A 99 -1.74 19.86 -21.62
CA LEU A 99 -2.42 19.12 -20.54
C LEU A 99 -3.41 18.10 -21.11
N SER A 100 -4.26 18.52 -22.04
CA SER A 100 -5.22 17.63 -22.69
C SER A 100 -4.51 16.51 -23.47
N ALA A 101 -3.43 16.83 -24.18
CA ALA A 101 -2.66 15.86 -24.94
C ALA A 101 -2.00 14.82 -24.03
N VAL A 102 -1.32 15.26 -22.96
CA VAL A 102 -0.70 14.37 -21.97
C VAL A 102 -1.75 13.49 -21.30
N SER A 103 -2.84 14.08 -20.80
CA SER A 103 -3.91 13.35 -20.11
C SER A 103 -4.53 12.26 -20.99
N SER A 104 -4.73 12.54 -22.28
CA SER A 104 -5.24 11.54 -23.23
C SER A 104 -4.27 10.39 -23.52
N LEU A 105 -2.97 10.63 -23.44
CA LEU A 105 -1.93 9.67 -23.82
C LEU A 105 -1.41 8.84 -22.66
N VAL A 106 -1.42 9.36 -21.43
CA VAL A 106 -0.84 8.73 -20.22
C VAL A 106 -1.27 7.27 -20.06
N GLY A 107 -2.53 6.96 -20.33
CA GLY A 107 -3.06 5.60 -20.27
C GLY A 107 -2.43 4.62 -21.26
N ASP A 108 -1.84 5.10 -22.37
CA ASP A 108 -1.28 4.26 -23.43
C ASP A 108 0.25 4.31 -23.49
N LEU A 109 0.89 5.16 -22.68
CA LEU A 109 2.37 5.26 -22.63
C LEU A 109 3.03 4.04 -21.96
N LEU A 110 2.28 3.28 -21.16
CA LEU A 110 2.78 2.13 -20.39
C LEU A 110 2.04 0.83 -20.73
N GLN A 111 2.76 -0.29 -20.59
CA GLN A 111 2.17 -1.64 -20.66
C GLN A 111 2.75 -2.56 -19.56
N PRO A 112 1.94 -3.10 -18.63
CA PRO A 112 0.53 -2.74 -18.38
C PRO A 112 0.37 -1.25 -18.01
N LYS A 113 -0.87 -0.76 -18.01
CA LYS A 113 -1.19 0.62 -17.63
C LYS A 113 -0.95 0.83 -16.12
N ASN A 114 -0.56 2.04 -15.73
CA ASN A 114 -0.53 2.45 -14.32
C ASN A 114 -1.73 3.38 -14.09
N ASP A 115 -2.81 2.85 -13.52
CA ASP A 115 -4.08 3.57 -13.36
C ASP A 115 -4.02 4.66 -12.28
N GLY A 116 -2.95 4.68 -11.46
CA GLY A 116 -2.76 5.69 -10.42
C GLY A 116 -2.18 7.01 -10.92
N VAL A 117 -1.79 7.12 -12.20
CA VAL A 117 -1.13 8.33 -12.72
C VAL A 117 -2.10 9.51 -12.77
N ARG A 118 -1.70 10.65 -12.20
CA ARG A 118 -2.47 11.90 -12.22
C ARG A 118 -1.71 12.98 -12.98
N VAL A 119 -2.44 13.85 -13.68
CA VAL A 119 -1.87 14.98 -14.41
C VAL A 119 -2.61 16.25 -14.01
N ALA A 120 -1.86 17.30 -13.69
CA ALA A 120 -2.37 18.64 -13.46
C ALA A 120 -1.51 19.66 -14.21
N GLY A 121 -1.98 20.90 -14.28
CA GLY A 121 -1.21 22.02 -14.80
C GLY A 121 -1.72 23.34 -14.26
N PHE A 122 -0.87 24.36 -14.35
CA PHE A 122 -1.17 25.72 -13.92
C PHE A 122 -0.50 26.73 -14.85
N ALA A 123 -1.09 27.91 -14.95
CA ALA A 123 -0.63 28.98 -15.82
C ALA A 123 0.66 29.62 -15.30
N SER A 124 1.43 30.22 -16.21
CA SER A 124 2.54 31.09 -15.81
C SER A 124 2.02 32.44 -15.33
N ALA A 125 2.68 33.02 -14.33
CA ALA A 125 2.40 34.35 -13.81
C ALA A 125 2.61 35.47 -14.85
N LYS A 126 3.43 35.22 -15.87
CA LYS A 126 3.76 36.21 -16.92
C LYS A 126 2.85 36.14 -18.15
N ASP A 127 2.33 34.94 -18.45
CA ASP A 127 1.47 34.70 -19.62
C ASP A 127 0.53 33.52 -19.33
N ASP A 128 -0.78 33.80 -19.24
CA ASP A 128 -1.82 32.80 -19.00
C ASP A 128 -1.95 31.75 -20.12
N ARG A 129 -1.39 32.03 -21.31
CA ARG A 129 -1.33 31.08 -22.44
C ARG A 129 -0.17 30.10 -22.33
N ALA A 130 0.82 30.40 -21.49
CA ALA A 130 1.93 29.52 -21.16
C ALA A 130 1.75 28.93 -19.75
N GLY A 131 2.40 27.81 -19.45
CA GLY A 131 2.23 27.18 -18.14
C GLY A 131 3.05 25.92 -17.94
N TYR A 132 2.75 25.23 -16.85
CA TYR A 132 3.52 24.08 -16.37
C TYR A 132 2.60 22.88 -16.23
N LEU A 133 3.17 21.69 -16.37
CA LEU A 133 2.46 20.43 -16.13
C LEU A 133 3.14 19.65 -15.01
N VAL A 134 2.34 18.94 -14.22
CA VAL A 134 2.82 18.07 -13.16
C VAL A 134 2.18 16.71 -13.37
N ILE A 135 3.00 15.66 -13.41
CA ILE A 135 2.55 14.28 -13.54
C ILE A 135 2.95 13.54 -12.26
N ASP A 136 1.96 13.10 -11.50
CA ASP A 136 2.16 12.18 -10.38
C ASP A 136 2.16 10.74 -10.89
N VAL A 137 3.27 10.04 -10.70
CA VAL A 137 3.42 8.64 -11.07
C VAL A 137 3.61 7.84 -9.80
N PRO A 138 2.53 7.30 -9.19
CA PRO A 138 2.68 6.50 -8.00
C PRO A 138 3.44 5.22 -8.33
N ARG A 139 4.11 4.69 -7.31
CA ARG A 139 4.66 3.33 -7.38
C ARG A 139 3.53 2.37 -7.72
N SER A 140 3.76 1.51 -8.70
CA SER A 140 2.80 0.48 -9.04
C SER A 140 3.11 -0.83 -8.31
N GLU A 141 2.06 -1.52 -7.89
CA GLU A 141 2.17 -2.89 -7.39
C GLU A 141 2.02 -3.95 -8.51
N ARG A 142 1.74 -3.53 -9.76
CA ARG A 142 1.64 -4.41 -10.95
C ARG A 142 2.89 -4.34 -11.85
N ARG A 143 4.06 -4.21 -11.25
CA ARG A 143 5.35 -4.11 -11.95
C ARG A 143 5.71 -5.41 -12.69
N PRO A 144 6.53 -5.34 -13.74
CA PRO A 144 7.11 -4.15 -14.33
C PRO A 144 6.18 -3.50 -15.38
N HIS A 145 6.30 -2.17 -15.54
CA HIS A 145 5.64 -1.35 -16.57
C HIS A 145 6.62 -1.02 -17.69
N MET A 146 6.34 -1.49 -18.90
CA MET A 146 7.13 -1.21 -20.10
C MET A 146 6.80 0.18 -20.65
N CYS A 147 7.81 0.93 -21.09
CA CYS A 147 7.62 2.13 -21.89
C CYS A 147 7.23 1.74 -23.33
N ASN A 148 6.00 2.07 -23.74
CA ASN A 148 5.50 1.68 -25.06
C ASN A 148 6.23 2.35 -26.23
N MET A 149 6.85 3.52 -26.00
CA MET A 149 7.56 4.28 -27.03
C MET A 149 8.99 3.77 -27.30
N ALA A 150 9.59 3.08 -26.33
CA ALA A 150 10.92 2.48 -26.44
C ALA A 150 10.89 0.94 -26.48
N LYS A 151 9.76 0.32 -26.11
CA LYS A 151 9.61 -1.14 -25.94
C LYS A 151 10.64 -1.73 -24.98
N GLN A 152 10.93 -0.98 -23.92
CA GLN A 152 11.89 -1.32 -22.87
C GLN A 152 11.31 -0.98 -21.50
N TYR A 153 11.77 -1.69 -20.47
CA TYR A 153 11.45 -1.39 -19.08
C TYR A 153 12.52 -0.48 -18.51
N PHE A 154 12.12 0.54 -17.75
CA PHE A 154 13.05 1.46 -17.09
C PHE A 154 12.88 1.40 -15.59
N LYS A 155 13.95 1.70 -14.85
CA LYS A 155 13.95 1.92 -13.40
C LYS A 155 14.67 3.22 -13.07
N ARG A 156 14.28 3.90 -11.99
CA ARG A 156 15.07 4.99 -11.43
C ARG A 156 16.17 4.45 -10.51
N SER A 157 17.36 5.04 -10.65
CA SER A 157 18.48 4.92 -9.72
C SER A 157 19.02 6.31 -9.48
N ALA A 158 18.95 6.79 -8.24
CA ALA A 158 19.19 8.19 -7.88
C ALA A 158 18.35 9.13 -8.77
N SER A 159 18.98 10.09 -9.47
CA SER A 159 18.32 11.07 -10.35
C SER A 159 18.06 10.54 -11.77
N SER A 160 18.59 9.37 -12.16
CA SER A 160 18.59 8.91 -13.55
C SER A 160 17.70 7.70 -13.82
N SER A 161 17.18 7.64 -15.05
CA SER A 161 16.35 6.53 -15.55
C SER A 161 17.16 5.59 -16.45
N TYR A 162 17.35 4.36 -15.98
CA TYR A 162 18.13 3.30 -16.64
C TYR A 162 17.22 2.23 -17.22
N ALA A 163 17.63 1.62 -18.33
CA ALA A 163 16.98 0.41 -18.80
C ALA A 163 17.17 -0.70 -17.75
N MET A 164 16.11 -1.46 -17.49
CA MET A 164 16.18 -2.62 -16.62
C MET A 164 16.96 -3.74 -17.31
N GLU A 165 17.85 -4.38 -16.56
CA GLU A 165 18.52 -5.60 -17.00
C GLU A 165 17.57 -6.80 -16.89
N HIS A 166 17.93 -7.91 -17.51
CA HIS A 166 17.10 -9.12 -17.50
C HIS A 166 16.72 -9.55 -16.06
N PHE A 167 17.67 -9.54 -15.13
CA PHE A 167 17.42 -9.91 -13.73
C PHE A 167 16.50 -8.92 -13.00
N ASP A 168 16.52 -7.63 -13.36
CA ASP A 168 15.60 -6.63 -12.78
C ASP A 168 14.16 -6.92 -13.21
N ILE A 169 13.98 -7.30 -14.49
CA ILE A 169 12.68 -7.63 -15.06
C ILE A 169 12.13 -8.91 -14.42
N GLU A 170 12.97 -9.95 -14.27
CA GLU A 170 12.57 -11.18 -13.57
C GLU A 170 12.13 -10.91 -12.13
N ASP A 171 12.91 -10.14 -11.37
CA ASP A 171 12.58 -9.79 -9.99
C ASP A 171 11.27 -8.98 -9.92
N ALA A 172 11.06 -8.04 -10.84
CA ALA A 172 9.84 -7.25 -10.91
C ALA A 172 8.60 -8.12 -11.17
N PHE A 173 8.67 -9.10 -12.09
CA PHE A 173 7.56 -10.02 -12.36
C PHE A 173 7.28 -10.94 -11.16
N ARG A 174 8.31 -11.43 -10.46
CA ARG A 174 8.13 -12.26 -9.25
C ARG A 174 7.43 -11.50 -8.13
N ARG A 175 7.75 -10.21 -7.94
CA ARG A 175 7.10 -9.36 -6.93
C ARG A 175 5.60 -9.18 -7.17
N SER A 176 5.16 -9.12 -8.43
CA SER A 176 3.72 -9.07 -8.77
C SER A 176 3.00 -10.41 -8.58
N GLY A 177 3.75 -11.52 -8.46
CA GLY A 177 3.23 -12.86 -8.20
C GLY A 177 3.25 -13.29 -6.74
N SER A 178 3.68 -12.43 -5.80
CA SER A 178 3.65 -12.77 -4.38
C SER A 178 2.31 -12.34 -3.74
N PRO A 179 1.67 -13.18 -2.92
CA PRO A 179 0.48 -12.76 -2.18
C PRO A 179 0.83 -11.65 -1.18
N ASP A 180 -0.16 -10.85 -0.79
CA ASP A 180 -0.05 -9.90 0.32
C ASP A 180 -1.12 -10.21 1.34
N LEU A 181 -0.70 -10.62 2.54
CA LEU A 181 -1.58 -11.19 3.54
C LEU A 181 -1.67 -10.31 4.77
N ASP A 182 -2.89 -10.18 5.29
CA ASP A 182 -3.19 -9.53 6.57
C ASP A 182 -3.84 -10.54 7.53
N LEU A 183 -3.48 -10.44 8.81
CA LEU A 183 -4.19 -11.15 9.87
C LEU A 183 -5.34 -10.27 10.37
N VAL A 184 -6.55 -10.78 10.30
CA VAL A 184 -7.74 -10.16 10.87
C VAL A 184 -8.34 -11.10 11.91
N CYS A 185 -9.20 -10.58 12.79
CA CYS A 185 -9.89 -11.43 13.75
C CYS A 185 -11.32 -10.99 14.05
N ASP A 186 -12.12 -11.95 14.49
CA ASP A 186 -13.41 -11.72 15.13
C ASP A 186 -13.53 -12.53 16.43
N PHE A 187 -14.64 -12.35 17.15
CA PHE A 187 -15.01 -13.22 18.25
C PHE A 187 -16.10 -14.19 17.80
N THR A 188 -15.92 -15.47 18.14
CA THR A 188 -16.93 -16.51 17.92
C THR A 188 -17.18 -17.27 19.21
N GLY A 189 -18.43 -17.63 19.46
CA GLY A 189 -18.84 -18.39 20.64
C GLY A 189 -19.25 -19.81 20.31
N GLY A 190 -19.36 -20.61 21.38
CA GLY A 190 -19.94 -21.94 21.36
C GLY A 190 -20.83 -22.15 22.57
N MET A 191 -20.78 -23.37 23.11
CA MET A 191 -21.59 -23.81 24.25
C MET A 191 -21.46 -22.88 25.46
N SER A 192 -22.60 -22.61 26.09
CA SER A 192 -22.70 -21.97 27.40
C SER A 192 -22.97 -23.02 28.49
N SER A 193 -22.40 -22.81 29.66
CA SER A 193 -22.65 -23.61 30.86
C SER A 193 -22.76 -22.66 32.05
N GLY A 194 -23.99 -22.47 32.53
CA GLY A 194 -24.29 -21.44 33.53
C GLY A 194 -23.77 -20.07 33.10
N THR A 195 -23.07 -19.37 33.97
CA THR A 195 -22.50 -18.05 33.69
C THR A 195 -21.25 -18.08 32.81
N THR A 196 -20.79 -19.24 32.34
CA THR A 196 -19.58 -19.33 31.50
C THR A 196 -19.93 -19.64 30.06
N VAL A 197 -19.35 -18.88 29.12
CA VAL A 197 -19.43 -19.11 27.68
C VAL A 197 -18.05 -19.42 27.15
N HIS A 198 -17.95 -20.55 26.46
CA HIS A 198 -16.73 -20.92 25.78
C HIS A 198 -16.67 -20.20 24.42
N GLY A 199 -15.77 -19.23 24.31
CA GLY A 199 -15.54 -18.42 23.12
C GLY A 199 -14.21 -18.73 22.43
N SER A 200 -13.93 -18.00 21.36
CA SER A 200 -12.64 -18.02 20.68
C SER A 200 -12.39 -16.68 20.00
N ILE A 201 -11.14 -16.25 19.95
CA ILE A 201 -10.68 -15.25 18.99
C ILE A 201 -10.42 -16.01 17.69
N ARG A 202 -11.24 -15.79 16.67
CA ARG A 202 -11.08 -16.43 15.37
C ARG A 202 -10.10 -15.60 14.55
N LEU A 203 -8.95 -16.17 14.26
CA LEU A 203 -7.95 -15.59 13.38
C LEU A 203 -8.28 -15.97 11.94
N ALA A 204 -8.31 -14.99 11.04
CA ALA A 204 -8.48 -15.20 9.61
C ALA A 204 -7.39 -14.47 8.83
N ILE A 205 -7.06 -15.00 7.67
CA ILE A 205 -6.07 -14.45 6.75
C ILE A 205 -6.82 -13.85 5.58
N ARG A 206 -6.63 -12.55 5.36
CA ARG A 206 -7.15 -11.82 4.20
C ARG A 206 -6.02 -11.65 3.18
N ASN A 207 -6.28 -11.97 1.93
CA ASN A 207 -5.34 -11.72 0.84
C ASN A 207 -5.69 -10.44 0.10
N ALA A 208 -4.90 -9.39 0.32
CA ALA A 208 -4.97 -8.12 -0.39
C ALA A 208 -4.14 -8.12 -1.69
N GLY A 209 -3.32 -9.16 -1.91
CA GLY A 209 -2.50 -9.32 -3.10
C GLY A 209 -3.26 -9.89 -4.30
N LEU A 210 -2.59 -9.91 -5.45
CA LEU A 210 -3.15 -10.41 -6.72
C LEU A 210 -2.81 -11.87 -7.03
N ALA A 211 -2.00 -12.52 -6.18
CA ALA A 211 -1.63 -13.91 -6.31
C ALA A 211 -2.27 -14.76 -5.20
N THR A 212 -2.66 -15.99 -5.53
CA THR A 212 -3.15 -16.95 -4.54
C THR A 212 -2.05 -17.30 -3.55
N ALA A 213 -2.38 -17.22 -2.26
CA ALA A 213 -1.46 -17.59 -1.20
C ALA A 213 -1.54 -19.09 -0.90
N LYS A 214 -0.36 -19.71 -0.76
CA LYS A 214 -0.16 -21.12 -0.42
C LYS A 214 0.91 -21.25 0.67
N HIS A 215 0.93 -22.38 1.37
CA HIS A 215 1.93 -22.70 2.40
C HIS A 215 2.06 -21.60 3.47
N ILE A 216 0.91 -21.10 3.93
CA ILE A 216 0.86 -19.97 4.87
C ILE A 216 1.35 -20.42 6.25
N SER A 217 2.20 -19.61 6.87
CA SER A 217 2.64 -19.81 8.24
C SER A 217 2.65 -18.51 9.03
N LEU A 218 2.24 -18.58 10.30
CA LEU A 218 2.26 -17.47 11.24
C LEU A 218 3.22 -17.82 12.37
N MET A 219 4.30 -17.05 12.49
CA MET A 219 5.21 -17.12 13.63
C MET A 219 4.79 -16.10 14.67
N VAL A 220 4.67 -16.53 15.92
CA VAL A 220 4.41 -15.65 17.06
C VAL A 220 5.75 -15.08 17.53
N VAL A 221 5.88 -13.76 17.48
CA VAL A 221 7.02 -13.01 18.00
C VAL A 221 6.80 -12.69 19.48
N GLU A 222 5.61 -12.21 19.80
CA GLU A 222 5.21 -11.88 21.17
C GLU A 222 3.72 -12.12 21.32
N ARG A 223 3.31 -12.64 22.49
CA ARG A 223 1.91 -12.78 22.83
C ARG A 223 1.69 -12.46 24.31
N SER A 224 0.80 -11.52 24.60
CA SER A 224 0.53 -11.05 25.96
C SER A 224 -0.95 -10.71 26.17
N GLY A 225 -1.35 -10.59 27.44
CA GLY A 225 -2.73 -10.31 27.85
C GLY A 225 -3.53 -11.57 28.20
N VAL A 226 -4.79 -11.62 27.75
CA VAL A 226 -5.74 -12.72 28.02
C VAL A 226 -5.17 -14.06 27.54
N LYS A 227 -5.16 -15.04 28.45
CA LYS A 227 -4.72 -16.40 28.12
C LYS A 227 -5.72 -17.06 27.19
N THR A 228 -5.19 -17.79 26.22
CA THR A 228 -5.93 -18.37 25.10
C THR A 228 -5.31 -19.74 24.80
N LYS A 229 -6.12 -20.71 24.38
CA LYS A 229 -5.68 -22.05 23.97
C LYS A 229 -5.64 -22.15 22.46
N ASN A 230 -4.76 -23.01 21.93
CA ASN A 230 -4.73 -23.31 20.50
C ASN A 230 -5.92 -24.21 20.16
N GLY A 231 -6.62 -23.89 19.06
CA GLY A 231 -7.90 -24.50 18.73
C GLY A 231 -9.05 -23.82 19.47
N GLY A 232 -10.25 -23.99 18.90
CA GLY A 232 -11.47 -23.51 19.52
C GLY A 232 -11.80 -24.32 20.78
N SER A 233 -12.67 -23.77 21.62
CA SER A 233 -13.16 -24.51 22.78
C SER A 233 -13.83 -25.82 22.35
N HIS A 234 -13.30 -26.95 22.81
CA HIS A 234 -13.70 -28.31 22.41
C HIS A 234 -13.57 -28.62 20.90
N ARG A 235 -12.80 -27.83 20.15
CA ARG A 235 -12.51 -28.07 18.72
C ARG A 235 -11.01 -28.24 18.52
N GLN A 236 -10.64 -29.11 17.60
CA GLN A 236 -9.23 -29.26 17.24
C GLN A 236 -8.71 -27.97 16.56
N PRO A 237 -7.41 -27.66 16.71
CA PRO A 237 -6.77 -26.59 15.96
C PRO A 237 -6.95 -26.80 14.45
N LEU A 238 -7.16 -25.71 13.72
CA LEU A 238 -7.22 -25.74 12.25
C LEU A 238 -5.81 -25.78 11.63
N THR A 239 -4.81 -25.32 12.38
CA THR A 239 -3.41 -25.30 11.97
C THR A 239 -2.58 -26.31 12.74
N LYS A 240 -1.47 -26.71 12.13
CA LYS A 240 -0.42 -27.44 12.83
C LYS A 240 0.40 -26.45 13.66
N PHE A 241 0.38 -26.61 14.98
CA PHE A 241 1.22 -25.84 15.88
C PHE A 241 2.58 -26.53 16.07
N GLN A 242 3.67 -25.77 15.92
CA GLN A 242 5.03 -26.20 16.18
C GLN A 242 5.72 -25.24 17.16
N MET A 243 6.53 -25.80 18.04
CA MET A 243 7.36 -25.05 18.97
C MET A 243 8.79 -25.56 18.89
N PHE A 244 9.75 -24.66 18.67
CA PHE A 244 11.18 -24.97 18.76
C PHE A 244 11.87 -23.90 19.60
N SER A 245 12.32 -24.27 20.81
CA SER A 245 12.78 -23.31 21.82
C SER A 245 11.71 -22.24 22.11
N GLN A 246 11.95 -20.98 21.76
CA GLN A 246 10.98 -19.88 21.93
C GLN A 246 10.15 -19.60 20.66
N ASP A 247 10.49 -20.22 19.52
CA ASP A 247 9.78 -20.01 18.27
C ASP A 247 8.47 -20.80 18.27
N GLN A 248 7.35 -20.10 18.28
CA GLN A 248 6.02 -20.67 18.17
C GLN A 248 5.46 -20.38 16.77
N ARG A 249 5.02 -21.42 16.06
CA ARG A 249 4.53 -21.29 14.68
C ARG A 249 3.22 -22.05 14.48
N TYR A 250 2.27 -21.40 13.84
CA TYR A 250 1.06 -22.01 13.27
C TYR A 250 1.28 -22.20 11.77
N ILE A 251 1.03 -23.41 11.28
CA ILE A 251 1.24 -23.78 9.87
C ILE A 251 -0.10 -24.22 9.31
N ALA A 252 -0.52 -23.60 8.20
CA ALA A 252 -1.75 -23.96 7.52
C ALA A 252 -1.75 -25.44 7.09
N PRO A 253 -2.90 -26.11 7.07
CA PRO A 253 -2.99 -27.48 6.57
C PRO A 253 -2.71 -27.55 5.08
N GLU A 254 -2.40 -28.75 4.59
CA GLU A 254 -2.23 -29.00 3.17
C GLU A 254 -3.53 -28.66 2.40
N GLY A 255 -3.42 -27.90 1.31
CA GLY A 255 -4.57 -27.42 0.54
C GLY A 255 -5.21 -26.12 1.04
N PHE A 256 -4.76 -25.55 2.17
CA PHE A 256 -5.20 -24.22 2.59
C PHE A 256 -4.67 -23.16 1.63
N VAL A 257 -5.59 -22.48 0.96
CA VAL A 257 -5.29 -21.45 -0.04
C VAL A 257 -6.16 -20.23 0.20
N VAL A 258 -5.61 -19.03 -0.03
CA VAL A 258 -6.38 -17.79 0.05
C VAL A 258 -6.25 -17.06 -1.27
N ASN A 259 -7.33 -16.99 -2.06
CA ASN A 259 -7.29 -16.31 -3.35
C ASN A 259 -7.30 -14.78 -3.18
N PRO A 260 -6.91 -14.02 -4.22
CA PRO A 260 -7.00 -12.57 -4.21
C PRO A 260 -8.38 -12.06 -3.78
N GLY A 261 -8.42 -11.16 -2.80
CA GLY A 261 -9.64 -10.55 -2.27
C GLY A 261 -10.42 -11.43 -1.28
N GLU A 262 -10.04 -12.68 -1.07
CA GLU A 262 -10.71 -13.58 -0.12
C GLU A 262 -10.16 -13.45 1.29
N THR A 263 -11.00 -13.85 2.26
CA THR A 263 -10.61 -14.05 3.66
C THR A 263 -10.95 -15.47 4.07
N GLN A 264 -9.97 -16.21 4.62
CA GLN A 264 -10.20 -17.57 5.13
C GLN A 264 -9.80 -17.71 6.58
N ILE A 265 -10.58 -18.49 7.32
CA ILE A 265 -10.33 -18.78 8.74
C ILE A 265 -9.06 -19.60 8.87
N PHE A 266 -8.10 -19.08 9.61
CA PHE A 266 -6.79 -19.68 9.78
C PHE A 266 -6.69 -20.47 11.08
N GLU A 267 -7.10 -19.89 12.22
CA GLU A 267 -7.08 -20.59 13.50
C GLU A 267 -8.14 -20.05 14.45
N ASN A 268 -8.57 -20.86 15.41
CA ASN A 268 -9.35 -20.40 16.56
C ASN A 268 -8.47 -20.42 17.80
N LEU A 269 -8.49 -19.32 18.55
CA LEU A 269 -7.83 -19.18 19.83
C LEU A 269 -8.87 -19.25 20.95
N GLY A 270 -9.08 -20.44 21.50
CA GLY A 270 -10.09 -20.72 22.53
C GLY A 270 -9.87 -19.91 23.81
N MET A 271 -10.97 -19.39 24.35
CA MET A 271 -11.01 -18.63 25.61
C MET A 271 -12.37 -18.76 26.29
N GLU A 272 -12.49 -18.24 27.50
CA GLU A 272 -13.71 -18.33 28.29
C GLU A 272 -14.18 -16.93 28.69
N PHE A 273 -15.48 -16.68 28.54
CA PHE A 273 -16.15 -15.51 29.08
C PHE A 273 -16.98 -15.92 30.29
N THR A 274 -16.80 -15.25 31.42
CA THR A 274 -17.59 -15.50 32.63
C THR A 274 -18.45 -14.28 32.95
N TYR A 275 -19.74 -14.51 33.18
CA TYR A 275 -20.77 -13.49 33.39
C TYR A 275 -21.32 -13.51 34.83
N ASP A 276 -20.45 -13.25 35.80
CA ASP A 276 -20.82 -13.21 37.22
C ASP A 276 -21.09 -11.76 37.65
N LEU A 277 -22.35 -11.35 37.71
CA LEU A 277 -22.71 -9.98 38.11
C LEU A 277 -22.09 -9.60 39.48
N PRO A 278 -21.50 -8.39 39.62
CA PRO A 278 -21.46 -7.30 38.63
C PRO A 278 -20.24 -7.31 37.69
N MET A 279 -19.42 -8.35 37.69
CA MET A 279 -18.13 -8.40 36.97
C MET A 279 -18.10 -9.44 35.85
N PHE A 280 -17.92 -8.97 34.62
CA PHE A 280 -17.65 -9.83 33.47
C PHE A 280 -16.15 -10.07 33.31
N LYS A 281 -15.75 -11.31 32.98
CA LYS A 281 -14.34 -11.70 32.83
C LYS A 281 -14.07 -12.40 31.51
N ALA A 282 -12.86 -12.22 30.97
CA ALA A 282 -12.28 -12.91 29.83
C ALA A 282 -11.03 -13.69 30.29
N SER A 283 -11.10 -15.02 30.24
CA SER A 283 -10.11 -15.96 30.81
C SER A 283 -9.61 -15.54 32.20
N GLY A 284 -10.54 -15.15 33.07
CA GLY A 284 -10.27 -14.74 34.46
C GLY A 284 -9.88 -13.27 34.66
N ILE A 285 -9.63 -12.50 33.59
CA ILE A 285 -9.31 -11.06 33.66
C ILE A 285 -10.61 -10.26 33.52
N SER A 286 -10.80 -9.21 34.32
CA SER A 286 -11.96 -8.30 34.15
C SER A 286 -11.99 -7.74 32.73
N ILE A 287 -13.16 -7.76 32.09
CA ILE A 287 -13.33 -7.24 30.72
C ILE A 287 -12.91 -5.77 30.61
N GLU A 288 -13.05 -4.99 31.68
CA GLU A 288 -12.63 -3.58 31.76
C GLU A 288 -11.11 -3.39 31.60
N SER A 289 -10.32 -4.42 31.89
CA SER A 289 -8.86 -4.42 31.79
C SER A 289 -8.32 -5.48 30.82
N ALA A 290 -9.21 -6.19 30.11
CA ALA A 290 -8.81 -7.28 29.23
C ALA A 290 -8.11 -6.72 27.99
N THR A 291 -6.90 -7.21 27.73
CA THR A 291 -6.13 -6.90 26.54
C THR A 291 -5.62 -8.18 25.91
N PHE A 292 -5.35 -8.17 24.62
CA PHE A 292 -4.65 -9.24 23.93
C PHE A 292 -3.78 -8.62 22.84
N VAL A 293 -2.49 -8.87 22.90
CA VAL A 293 -1.53 -8.40 21.90
C VAL A 293 -0.82 -9.61 21.32
N LEU A 294 -0.85 -9.72 20.00
CA LEU A 294 -0.15 -10.73 19.24
C LEU A 294 0.73 -10.02 18.21
N ARG A 295 2.04 -9.99 18.45
CA ARG A 295 3.02 -9.61 17.44
C ARG A 295 3.43 -10.85 16.67
N TYR A 296 3.39 -10.77 15.36
CA TYR A 296 3.59 -11.94 14.50
C TYR A 296 4.41 -11.61 13.26
N SER A 297 4.97 -12.65 12.66
CA SER A 297 5.51 -12.65 11.31
C SER A 297 4.71 -13.63 10.46
N LEU A 298 4.02 -13.11 9.45
CA LEU A 298 3.20 -13.90 8.53
C LEU A 298 3.97 -14.15 7.24
N SER A 299 3.96 -15.38 6.74
CA SER A 299 4.63 -15.75 5.50
C SER A 299 3.78 -16.72 4.68
N ALA A 300 4.07 -16.76 3.38
CA ALA A 300 3.49 -17.68 2.41
C ALA A 300 4.54 -17.98 1.33
N GLU A 301 4.24 -18.92 0.46
CA GLU A 301 5.07 -19.22 -0.71
C GLU A 301 5.30 -17.94 -1.55
N ASN A 302 6.57 -17.68 -1.91
CA ASN A 302 7.01 -16.50 -2.66
C ASN A 302 6.71 -15.13 -2.00
N MET A 303 6.22 -15.10 -0.76
CA MET A 303 5.97 -13.88 0.01
C MET A 303 7.10 -13.62 1.00
N ARG A 304 7.62 -12.39 1.03
CA ARG A 304 8.53 -11.97 2.12
C ARG A 304 7.78 -11.96 3.45
N PRO A 305 8.36 -12.47 4.55
CA PRO A 305 7.71 -12.42 5.86
C PRO A 305 7.29 -11.00 6.23
N LYS A 306 6.01 -10.81 6.51
CA LYS A 306 5.39 -9.54 6.87
C LYS A 306 5.15 -9.51 8.37
N LEU A 307 5.77 -8.55 9.05
CA LEU A 307 5.54 -8.30 10.46
C LEU A 307 4.19 -7.60 10.65
N GLY A 308 3.47 -7.98 11.70
CA GLY A 308 2.20 -7.37 12.06
C GLY A 308 1.95 -7.43 13.56
N THR A 309 0.96 -6.66 14.01
CA THR A 309 0.51 -6.66 15.41
C THR A 309 -1.00 -6.64 15.44
N LEU A 310 -1.60 -7.67 16.02
CA LEU A 310 -3.01 -7.71 16.35
C LEU A 310 -3.18 -7.31 17.81
N SER A 311 -3.93 -6.24 18.07
CA SER A 311 -4.19 -5.76 19.43
C SER A 311 -5.69 -5.63 19.67
N LEU A 312 -6.18 -6.25 20.73
CA LEU A 312 -7.54 -6.15 21.22
C LEU A 312 -7.50 -5.51 22.60
N GLY A 313 -8.32 -4.48 22.80
CA GLY A 313 -8.45 -3.78 24.07
C GLY A 313 -9.77 -4.10 24.80
N PRO A 314 -10.01 -3.45 25.94
CA PRO A 314 -11.23 -3.67 26.73
C PRO A 314 -12.52 -3.48 25.93
N ALA A 315 -12.57 -2.51 25.01
CA ALA A 315 -13.74 -2.29 24.16
C ALA A 315 -14.02 -3.47 23.23
N ASP A 316 -12.98 -4.11 22.68
CA ASP A 316 -13.10 -5.30 21.84
C ASP A 316 -13.63 -6.48 22.65
N PHE A 317 -13.09 -6.70 23.85
CA PHE A 317 -13.57 -7.76 24.74
C PHE A 317 -15.00 -7.53 25.23
N LYS A 318 -15.41 -6.27 25.47
CA LYS A 318 -16.82 -5.94 25.75
C LYS A 318 -17.72 -6.29 24.57
N ARG A 319 -17.31 -5.99 23.34
CA ARG A 319 -18.04 -6.38 22.12
C ARG A 319 -18.12 -7.89 21.98
N GLY A 320 -16.99 -8.58 22.12
CA GLY A 320 -16.94 -10.05 22.11
C GLY A 320 -17.88 -10.65 23.14
N ALA A 321 -17.82 -10.20 24.40
CA ALA A 321 -18.73 -10.67 25.43
C ALA A 321 -20.19 -10.32 25.15
N TRP A 322 -20.49 -9.12 24.65
CA TRP A 322 -21.87 -8.76 24.30
C TRP A 322 -22.41 -9.64 23.16
N LEU A 323 -21.61 -9.92 22.13
CA LEU A 323 -21.98 -10.80 21.01
C LEU A 323 -22.21 -12.26 21.46
N LEU A 324 -21.49 -12.70 22.49
CA LEU A 324 -21.50 -14.09 22.95
C LEU A 324 -22.35 -14.32 24.20
N LYS A 325 -23.02 -13.29 24.73
CA LYS A 325 -23.78 -13.41 25.99
C LYS A 325 -24.99 -14.32 25.81
N PRO A 326 -25.33 -15.15 26.81
CA PRO A 326 -26.63 -15.82 26.85
C PRO A 326 -27.78 -14.80 26.96
N ASP A 327 -28.97 -15.14 26.45
CA ASP A 327 -30.13 -14.23 26.41
C ASP A 327 -30.53 -13.70 27.80
N TYR A 328 -30.37 -14.53 28.84
CA TYR A 328 -30.71 -14.18 30.22
C TYR A 328 -29.69 -13.25 30.90
N ILE A 329 -28.52 -12.99 30.31
CA ILE A 329 -27.54 -12.05 30.84
C ILE A 329 -27.87 -10.61 30.42
N GLN A 330 -28.08 -9.77 31.43
CA GLN A 330 -28.28 -8.33 31.29
C GLN A 330 -26.91 -7.63 31.19
N MET A 331 -26.54 -7.24 29.98
CA MET A 331 -25.31 -6.50 29.68
C MET A 331 -25.65 -5.34 28.74
N LYS A 332 -25.14 -4.14 29.04
CA LYS A 332 -25.34 -2.97 28.18
C LYS A 332 -24.61 -3.16 26.85
N GLU A 333 -25.25 -2.74 25.77
CA GLU A 333 -24.63 -2.72 24.44
C GLU A 333 -23.43 -1.75 24.43
N PRO A 334 -22.26 -2.20 23.96
CA PRO A 334 -21.08 -1.35 23.87
C PRO A 334 -21.26 -0.29 22.76
N PRO A 335 -20.70 0.93 22.91
CA PRO A 335 -20.78 1.95 21.88
C PRO A 335 -20.13 1.47 20.57
N ALA A 336 -20.73 1.85 19.44
CA ALA A 336 -20.17 1.60 18.12
C ALA A 336 -18.80 2.29 18.00
N VAL A 337 -17.76 1.53 17.65
CA VAL A 337 -16.45 2.11 17.32
C VAL A 337 -16.41 2.34 15.83
N ASN A 338 -16.19 3.60 15.43
CA ASN A 338 -15.85 3.97 14.07
C ASN A 338 -14.47 3.39 13.74
N GLY A 339 -14.43 2.15 13.25
CA GLY A 339 -13.18 1.45 12.96
C GLY A 339 -13.39 -0.03 12.68
N SER A 340 -13.95 -0.31 11.50
CA SER A 340 -13.91 -1.57 10.74
C SER A 340 -14.11 -2.89 11.51
N LEU A 341 -15.31 -3.46 11.32
CA LEU A 341 -15.53 -4.85 10.89
C LEU A 341 -16.97 -4.89 10.35
N SER A 342 -17.13 -4.41 9.12
CA SER A 342 -18.30 -4.73 8.29
C SER A 342 -17.97 -6.01 7.51
N PRO A 343 -18.99 -6.87 7.23
CA PRO A 343 -18.81 -8.24 6.78
C PRO A 343 -17.97 -8.41 5.53
#